data_AF-A0A7S2B4L7-F1
#
_entry.id   AF-A0A7S2B4L7-F1
#
_cell.length_a   1.000
_cell.length_b   1.000
_cell.length_c   1.000
_cell.angle_alpha   90.00
_cell.angle_beta   90.00
_cell.angle_gamma   90.00
#
_symmetry.space_group_name_H-M   'P 1'
#
loop_
_entity.id
_entity.type
_entity.pdbx_description
1 polymer ?
#
loop_
_entity_poly.entity_id
_entity_poly.type
_entity_poly.pdbx_seq_one_letter_code
_entity_poly.pdbx_strand_id
1 'polypeptide(L)'
;RSSRNGDDLSDDLLKLFCNDDEGLWPLVGDSLSSSSALDPTFWPMHPTMDRLLHWKRLNGFVDETWDDHTYKHADNGVCWGHRADDALLFTDPADGHHYSNTELYGLMDPRNESMPYVYDTFKWSHCEEQGVHMRPAVGA
;
A
#
# COMPACT_ATOMS: atom_id res chain seq x y z
N ARG A 1 -0.33 26.33 -1.07
CA ARG A 1 -0.17 26.35 -2.55
C ARG A 1 -1.17 27.38 -3.09
N SER A 2 -0.81 28.28 -3.99
CA SER A 2 -1.74 29.32 -4.46
C SER A 2 -2.62 28.85 -5.63
N SER A 3 -3.85 29.34 -5.70
CA SER A 3 -4.75 29.19 -6.85
C SER A 3 -4.17 29.89 -8.09
N ARG A 4 -4.75 29.67 -9.28
CA ARG A 4 -4.40 30.44 -10.50
C ARG A 4 -4.64 31.95 -10.35
N ASN A 5 -5.43 32.36 -9.35
CA ASN A 5 -5.73 33.76 -9.04
C ASN A 5 -4.90 34.28 -7.84
N GLY A 6 -4.02 33.47 -7.25
CA GLY A 6 -3.16 33.86 -6.13
C GLY A 6 -3.76 33.63 -4.74
N ASP A 7 -4.95 33.04 -4.63
CA ASP A 7 -5.59 32.75 -3.34
C ASP A 7 -4.89 31.59 -2.62
N ASP A 8 -4.78 31.65 -1.30
CA ASP A 8 -4.22 30.57 -0.49
C ASP A 8 -5.21 29.40 -0.38
N LEU A 9 -4.91 28.30 -1.08
CA LEU A 9 -5.74 27.09 -1.06
C LEU A 9 -5.63 26.31 0.27
N SER A 10 -4.76 26.73 1.18
CA SER A 10 -4.52 26.00 2.43
C SER A 10 -5.78 25.99 3.31
N ASP A 11 -6.53 27.09 3.33
CA ASP A 11 -7.79 27.20 4.10
C ASP A 11 -8.88 26.29 3.53
N ASP A 12 -9.04 26.24 2.21
CA ASP A 12 -10.01 25.35 1.55
C ASP A 12 -9.66 23.87 1.75
N LEU A 13 -8.37 23.52 1.69
CA LEU A 13 -7.89 22.17 1.99
C LEU A 13 -8.11 21.82 3.47
N LEU A 14 -7.83 22.74 4.39
CA LEU A 14 -8.10 22.53 5.82
C LEU A 14 -9.58 22.32 6.08
N LYS A 15 -10.47 23.12 5.48
CA LYS A 15 -11.93 22.96 5.60
C LYS A 15 -12.41 21.62 5.04
N LEU A 16 -11.79 21.13 3.97
CA LEU A 16 -12.06 19.80 3.43
C LEU A 16 -11.59 18.68 4.37
N PHE A 17 -10.38 18.75 4.91
CA PHE A 17 -9.84 17.70 5.78
C PHE A 17 -10.44 17.71 7.19
N CYS A 18 -10.80 18.89 7.70
CA CYS A 18 -11.42 19.04 9.00
C CYS A 18 -12.94 18.86 8.96
N ASN A 19 -13.52 18.61 7.78
CA ASN A 19 -14.97 18.56 7.62
C ASN A 19 -15.61 19.82 8.23
N ASP A 20 -15.26 21.01 7.75
CA ASP A 20 -15.79 22.29 8.27
C ASP A 20 -16.99 22.83 7.45
N ASP A 21 -17.27 22.23 6.28
CA ASP A 21 -18.43 22.56 5.45
C ASP A 21 -19.49 21.45 5.56
N GLU A 22 -20.74 21.83 5.87
CA GLU A 22 -21.89 20.93 5.98
C GLU A 22 -22.13 20.10 4.71
N GLY A 23 -21.73 20.62 3.53
CA GLY A 23 -21.83 19.92 2.25
C GLY A 23 -20.77 18.84 2.02
N LEU A 24 -19.72 18.80 2.87
CA LEU A 24 -18.60 17.87 2.77
C LEU A 24 -18.72 16.71 3.77
N TRP A 25 -19.77 16.66 4.59
CA TRP A 25 -20.01 15.56 5.53
C TRP A 25 -20.88 14.50 4.83
N PRO A 26 -20.46 13.22 4.68
CA PRO A 26 -19.23 12.57 5.12
C PRO A 26 -18.33 12.18 3.91
N LEU A 27 -17.99 13.14 3.06
CA LEU A 27 -17.18 12.85 1.86
C LEU A 27 -15.72 12.49 2.19
N VAL A 28 -15.18 12.98 3.30
CA VAL A 28 -13.78 12.74 3.71
C VAL A 28 -13.74 12.17 5.14
N GLY A 29 -13.29 10.92 5.28
CA GLY A 29 -13.06 10.26 6.56
C GLY A 29 -11.58 9.99 6.83
N ASP A 30 -11.26 9.53 8.04
CA ASP A 30 -9.89 9.22 8.46
C ASP A 30 -9.20 8.23 7.52
N SER A 31 -9.94 7.28 6.98
CA SER A 31 -9.45 6.26 6.04
C SER A 31 -8.87 6.85 4.73
N LEU A 32 -9.19 8.10 4.37
CA LEU A 32 -8.63 8.80 3.19
C LEU A 32 -7.34 9.56 3.50
N SER A 33 -6.96 9.69 4.76
CA SER A 33 -5.85 10.54 5.21
C SER A 33 -4.68 9.71 5.79
N SER A 34 -3.61 10.40 6.20
CA SER A 34 -2.51 9.77 6.96
C SER A 34 -2.96 9.23 8.33
N SER A 35 -4.15 9.62 8.80
CA SER A 35 -4.81 9.07 10.00
C SER A 35 -5.52 7.74 9.75
N SER A 36 -5.47 7.16 8.54
CA SER A 36 -6.23 5.97 8.18
C SER A 36 -6.07 4.78 9.13
N ALA A 37 -4.90 4.58 9.74
CA ALA A 37 -4.68 3.52 10.73
C ALA A 37 -5.45 3.70 12.05
N LEU A 38 -6.01 4.89 12.32
CA LEU A 38 -6.91 5.15 13.45
C LEU A 38 -8.33 4.64 13.20
N ASP A 39 -8.73 4.48 11.95
CA ASP A 39 -10.00 3.86 11.59
C ASP A 39 -9.90 2.34 11.81
N PRO A 40 -10.75 1.73 12.67
CA PRO A 40 -10.70 0.29 12.93
C PRO A 40 -10.86 -0.57 11.67
N THR A 41 -11.48 -0.04 10.60
CA THR A 41 -11.64 -0.74 9.33
C THR A 41 -10.33 -0.90 8.56
N PHE A 42 -9.30 -0.11 8.85
CA PHE A 42 -7.97 -0.23 8.25
C PHE A 42 -7.41 -1.65 8.43
N TRP A 43 -7.45 -2.16 9.65
CA TRP A 43 -6.82 -3.42 10.03
C TRP A 43 -7.46 -4.67 9.41
N PRO A 44 -8.78 -4.79 9.19
CA PRO A 44 -9.35 -5.88 8.39
C PRO A 44 -9.30 -5.62 6.88
N MET A 45 -9.18 -4.37 6.40
CA MET A 45 -9.00 -4.07 4.98
C MET A 45 -7.61 -4.44 4.47
N HIS A 46 -6.54 -4.09 5.17
CA HIS A 46 -5.16 -4.34 4.71
C HIS A 46 -4.82 -5.83 4.48
N PRO A 47 -5.29 -6.79 5.30
CA PRO A 47 -5.18 -8.22 5.02
C PRO A 47 -5.83 -8.65 3.70
N THR A 48 -6.84 -7.94 3.21
CA THR A 48 -7.42 -8.24 1.88
C THR A 48 -6.46 -7.87 0.74
N MET A 49 -5.65 -6.82 0.93
CA MET A 49 -4.59 -6.42 0.00
C MET A 49 -3.40 -7.38 0.08
N ASP A 50 -3.04 -7.79 1.29
CA ASP A 50 -2.01 -8.80 1.52
C ASP A 50 -2.39 -10.17 0.90
N ARG A 51 -3.66 -10.58 1.01
CA ARG A 51 -4.19 -11.75 0.30
C ARG A 51 -4.06 -11.64 -1.22
N LEU A 52 -4.28 -10.44 -1.78
CA LEU A 52 -4.07 -10.18 -3.21
C LEU A 52 -2.59 -10.28 -3.59
N LEU A 53 -1.69 -9.76 -2.74
CA LEU A 53 -0.24 -9.89 -2.92
C LEU A 53 0.20 -11.35 -2.87
N HIS A 54 -0.26 -12.13 -1.89
CA HIS A 54 -0.01 -13.58 -1.81
C HIS A 54 -0.46 -14.30 -3.08
N TRP A 55 -1.69 -14.05 -3.54
CA TRP A 55 -2.18 -14.63 -4.79
C TRP A 55 -1.28 -14.28 -5.97
N LYS A 56 -0.90 -13.00 -6.09
CA LYS A 56 -0.09 -12.53 -7.21
C LYS A 56 1.29 -13.17 -7.19
N ARG A 57 1.93 -13.28 -6.04
CA ARG A 57 3.22 -13.99 -5.88
C ARG A 57 3.12 -15.45 -6.24
N LEU A 58 2.06 -16.14 -5.81
CA LEU A 58 1.82 -17.55 -6.14
C LEU A 58 1.64 -17.78 -7.64
N ASN A 59 1.11 -16.79 -8.37
CA ASN A 59 0.84 -16.86 -9.80
C ASN A 59 1.88 -16.11 -10.66
N GLY A 60 2.93 -15.56 -10.04
CA GLY A 60 3.99 -14.80 -10.69
C GLY A 60 3.64 -13.34 -11.00
N PHE A 61 4.63 -12.48 -10.85
CA PHE A 61 4.64 -11.13 -11.42
C PHE A 61 5.24 -11.13 -12.83
N VAL A 62 4.90 -10.10 -13.61
CA VAL A 62 5.52 -9.88 -14.94
C VAL A 62 6.95 -9.37 -14.79
N ASP A 63 7.18 -8.60 -13.72
CA ASP A 63 8.45 -7.99 -13.38
C ASP A 63 8.50 -7.87 -11.84
N GLU A 64 9.60 -8.33 -11.26
CA GLU A 64 9.91 -8.20 -9.82
C GLU A 64 11.27 -7.49 -9.61
N THR A 65 11.79 -6.86 -10.66
CA THR A 65 13.00 -6.08 -10.55
C THR A 65 12.72 -4.81 -9.76
N TRP A 66 13.64 -4.48 -8.86
CA TRP A 66 13.60 -3.24 -8.11
C TRP A 66 14.41 -2.20 -8.86
N ASP A 67 13.75 -1.18 -9.40
CA ASP A 67 14.47 -0.07 -10.04
C ASP A 67 15.16 0.78 -8.97
N ASP A 68 16.46 1.05 -9.14
CA ASP A 68 17.20 1.99 -8.29
C ASP A 68 16.79 3.45 -8.60
N HIS A 69 16.05 3.67 -9.68
CA HIS A 69 15.43 4.95 -10.01
C HIS A 69 14.07 5.09 -9.34
N THR A 70 14.12 5.53 -8.08
CA THR A 70 12.95 6.04 -7.39
C THR A 70 12.23 7.09 -8.23
N TYR A 71 10.94 6.89 -8.48
CA TYR A 71 10.09 7.75 -9.30
C TYR A 71 10.29 9.24 -8.99
N LYS A 72 10.48 10.07 -10.02
CA LYS A 72 10.93 11.47 -9.88
C LYS A 72 10.00 12.33 -9.01
N HIS A 73 10.37 12.56 -7.75
CA HIS A 73 10.02 13.80 -7.05
C HIS A 73 10.94 14.95 -7.50
N ALA A 74 10.41 16.17 -7.48
CA ALA A 74 10.89 17.34 -8.21
C ALA A 74 12.33 17.82 -7.91
N ASP A 75 13.01 17.30 -6.88
CA ASP A 75 14.23 17.92 -6.35
C ASP A 75 15.54 17.15 -6.60
N ASN A 76 15.51 15.95 -7.21
CA ASN A 76 16.70 15.20 -7.71
C ASN A 76 16.39 13.76 -8.16
N GLY A 77 15.13 13.30 -8.06
CA GLY A 77 14.76 11.93 -8.41
C GLY A 77 15.12 10.87 -7.37
N VAL A 78 15.38 11.26 -6.11
CA VAL A 78 15.59 10.33 -4.99
C VAL A 78 14.38 10.36 -4.04
N CYS A 79 13.64 9.25 -3.96
CA CYS A 79 12.61 9.05 -2.93
C CYS A 79 13.15 8.09 -1.87
N TRP A 80 13.50 8.64 -0.70
CA TRP A 80 13.98 7.87 0.44
C TRP A 80 12.94 6.85 0.92
N GLY A 81 13.40 5.66 1.31
CA GLY A 81 12.56 4.59 1.82
C GLY A 81 11.97 3.68 0.74
N HIS A 82 12.28 3.93 -0.53
CA HIS A 82 11.75 3.19 -1.68
C HIS A 82 12.79 2.38 -2.42
N ARG A 83 14.06 2.37 -2.00
CA ARG A 83 15.08 1.48 -2.58
C ARG A 83 15.02 0.09 -1.96
N ALA A 84 15.51 -0.89 -2.70
CA ALA A 84 15.58 -2.28 -2.31
C ALA A 84 16.26 -2.49 -0.95
N ASP A 85 17.31 -1.72 -0.68
CA ASP A 85 18.19 -1.79 0.48
C ASP A 85 17.87 -0.76 1.56
N ASP A 86 16.89 0.13 1.35
CA ASP A 86 16.47 1.08 2.36
C ASP A 86 15.86 0.34 3.56
N ALA A 87 16.34 0.68 4.76
CA ALA A 87 15.88 0.09 6.01
C ALA A 87 14.47 0.58 6.39
N LEU A 88 13.64 -0.34 6.87
CA LEU A 88 12.28 -0.11 7.33
C LEU A 88 12.22 -0.01 8.86
N LEU A 89 11.07 0.42 9.36
CA LEU A 89 10.79 0.51 10.79
C LEU A 89 10.65 -0.87 11.46
N PHE A 90 10.45 -1.93 10.70
CA PHE A 90 10.26 -3.29 11.21
C PHE A 90 11.60 -3.94 11.51
N THR A 91 11.71 -4.55 12.69
CA THR A 91 12.94 -5.21 13.14
C THR A 91 12.76 -6.71 13.35
N ASP A 92 13.83 -7.47 13.18
CA ASP A 92 13.92 -8.84 13.64
C ASP A 92 13.92 -8.84 15.18
N PRO A 93 12.95 -9.51 15.84
CA PRO A 93 12.92 -9.58 17.30
C PRO A 93 14.10 -10.37 17.91
N ALA A 94 14.83 -11.17 17.13
CA ALA A 94 15.95 -11.97 17.62
C ALA A 94 17.22 -11.14 17.86
N ASP A 95 17.51 -10.16 17.01
CA ASP A 95 18.75 -9.38 17.06
C ASP A 95 18.57 -7.86 16.91
N GLY A 96 17.35 -7.38 16.61
CA GLY A 96 17.04 -5.97 16.42
C GLY A 96 17.42 -5.41 15.06
N HIS A 97 17.81 -6.25 14.09
CA HIS A 97 18.10 -5.86 12.71
C HIS A 97 16.87 -5.20 12.07
N HIS A 98 17.03 -4.01 11.47
CA HIS A 98 15.98 -3.38 10.69
C HIS A 98 15.92 -4.01 9.31
N TYR A 99 14.78 -4.61 8.96
CA TYR A 99 14.61 -5.19 7.63
C TYR A 99 14.67 -4.11 6.55
N SER A 100 15.41 -4.37 5.49
CA SER A 100 15.28 -3.63 4.24
C SER A 100 13.96 -3.96 3.53
N ASN A 101 13.58 -3.13 2.56
CA ASN A 101 12.45 -3.41 1.67
C ASN A 101 12.51 -4.80 1.03
N THR A 102 13.68 -5.21 0.52
CA THR A 102 13.86 -6.51 -0.14
C THR A 102 13.78 -7.68 0.84
N GLU A 103 14.34 -7.53 2.04
CA GLU A 103 14.25 -8.56 3.08
C GLU A 103 12.81 -8.76 3.54
N LEU A 104 12.09 -7.68 3.86
CA LEU A 104 10.69 -7.77 4.27
C LEU A 104 9.82 -8.31 3.13
N TYR A 105 10.06 -7.88 1.88
CA TYR A 105 9.40 -8.45 0.71
C TYR A 105 9.68 -9.96 0.62
N GLY A 106 10.90 -10.44 0.86
CA GLY A 106 11.20 -11.88 0.89
C GLY A 106 10.48 -12.64 2.01
N LEU A 107 10.38 -12.06 3.21
CA LEU A 107 9.70 -12.68 4.37
C LEU A 107 8.18 -12.79 4.16
N MET A 108 7.58 -11.86 3.44
CA MET A 108 6.16 -11.87 3.09
C MET A 108 5.84 -12.78 1.89
N ASP A 109 6.74 -13.66 1.44
CA ASP A 109 6.39 -14.64 0.40
C ASP A 109 5.53 -15.75 1.00
N PRO A 110 4.34 -16.06 0.44
CA PRO A 110 3.54 -17.19 0.91
C PRO A 110 4.24 -18.55 0.74
N ARG A 111 5.35 -18.63 0.00
CA ARG A 111 6.18 -19.83 -0.13
C ARG A 111 7.35 -19.87 0.86
N ASN A 112 7.60 -18.79 1.59
CA ASN A 112 8.69 -18.72 2.57
C ASN A 112 8.31 -19.52 3.82
N GLU A 113 9.21 -20.38 4.29
CA GLU A 113 9.00 -21.20 5.49
C GLU A 113 8.87 -20.36 6.76
N SER A 114 9.44 -19.16 6.77
CA SER A 114 9.32 -18.21 7.89
C SER A 114 7.99 -17.45 7.91
N MET A 115 7.17 -17.56 6.87
CA MET A 115 5.87 -16.88 6.82
C MET A 115 4.87 -17.57 7.76
N PRO A 116 4.36 -16.90 8.81
CA PRO A 116 3.58 -17.56 9.85
C PRO A 116 2.14 -17.89 9.45
N TYR A 117 1.67 -17.38 8.31
CA TYR A 117 0.34 -17.65 7.79
C TYR A 117 0.30 -17.59 6.26
N VAL A 118 -0.65 -18.32 5.68
CA VAL A 118 -1.02 -18.21 4.27
C VAL A 118 -2.54 -18.24 4.20
N TYR A 119 -3.14 -17.41 3.35
CA TYR A 119 -4.60 -17.43 3.15
C TYR A 119 -5.05 -18.72 2.45
N ASP A 120 -6.17 -19.27 2.91
CA ASP A 120 -6.73 -20.53 2.41
C ASP A 120 -7.20 -20.42 0.94
N THR A 121 -8.18 -19.56 0.68
CA THR A 121 -8.74 -19.40 -0.67
C THR A 121 -8.20 -18.16 -1.37
N PHE A 122 -8.02 -18.25 -2.68
CA PHE A 122 -7.81 -17.11 -3.56
C PHE A 122 -8.98 -16.94 -4.54
N LYS A 123 -10.18 -16.82 -3.96
CA LYS A 123 -11.45 -16.66 -4.67
C LYS A 123 -12.14 -15.37 -4.23
N TRP A 124 -12.67 -14.63 -5.20
CA TRP A 124 -13.43 -13.41 -5.00
C TRP A 124 -14.77 -13.56 -5.73
N SER A 125 -15.72 -14.26 -5.10
CA SER A 125 -17.02 -14.56 -5.73
C SER A 125 -17.76 -13.31 -6.16
N HIS A 126 -17.68 -12.23 -5.39
CA HIS A 126 -18.27 -10.94 -5.76
C HIS A 126 -17.68 -10.34 -7.05
N CYS A 127 -16.40 -10.61 -7.36
CA CYS A 127 -15.81 -10.23 -8.65
C CYS A 127 -16.32 -11.14 -9.77
N GLU A 128 -16.38 -12.45 -9.54
CA GLU A 128 -16.88 -13.42 -10.52
C GLU A 128 -18.34 -13.16 -10.89
N GLU A 129 -19.18 -12.79 -9.92
CA GLU A 129 -20.58 -12.39 -10.11
C GLU A 129 -20.70 -11.14 -11.01
N GLN A 130 -19.67 -10.28 -11.01
CA GLN A 130 -19.57 -9.12 -11.90
C GLN A 130 -18.87 -9.43 -13.24
N GLY A 131 -18.54 -10.70 -13.50
CA GLY A 131 -17.80 -11.12 -14.69
C GLY A 131 -16.31 -10.76 -14.68
N VAL A 132 -15.77 -10.34 -13.52
CA VAL A 132 -14.36 -10.03 -13.33
C VAL A 132 -13.63 -11.28 -12.83
N HIS A 133 -12.82 -11.87 -13.69
CA HIS A 133 -12.04 -13.06 -13.36
C HIS A 133 -10.58 -12.69 -13.08
N MET A 134 -10.11 -13.02 -11.87
CA MET A 134 -8.69 -12.89 -11.50
C MET A 134 -7.88 -13.94 -12.27
N ARG A 135 -7.07 -13.51 -13.25
CA ARG A 135 -6.28 -14.41 -14.11
C ARG A 135 -4.82 -14.50 -13.64
N PRO A 136 -4.23 -15.70 -13.59
CA PRO A 136 -2.79 -15.85 -13.40
C PRO A 136 -2.00 -15.04 -14.45
N ALA A 137 -0.75 -14.68 -14.14
CA ALA A 137 0.13 -14.17 -15.19
C ALA A 137 0.32 -15.26 -16.26
N VAL A 138 0.27 -14.88 -17.53
CA VAL A 138 0.44 -15.81 -18.64
C VAL A 138 1.86 -16.37 -18.57
N GLY A 139 2.02 -17.67 -18.29
CA GLY A 139 3.29 -18.39 -18.38
C GLY A 139 3.90 -18.93 -17.08
N ALA A 140 3.14 -19.05 -15.99
CA ALA A 140 3.53 -19.85 -14.82
C ALA A 140 3.37 -21.35 -15.06
#